data_AF-A0A8T3ZL89-F1
#
_entry.id   AF-A0A8T3ZL89-F1
#
_cell.length_a   1.000
_cell.length_b   1.000
_cell.length_c   1.000
_cell.angle_alpha   90.00
_cell.angle_beta   90.00
_cell.angle_gamma   90.00
#
_symmetry.space_group_name_H-M   'P 1'
#
loop_
_entity.id
_entity.type
_entity.pdbx_description
1 polymer ?
#
loop_
_entity_poly.entity_id
_entity_poly.type
_entity_poly.pdbx_seq_one_letter_code
_entity_poly.pdbx_strand_id
1 'polypeptide(L)'
;LGSICPEFFLWVVPENKHHARIGLATKQMPNIYFKKAMEMLGYTDLDITDRQGGLIPCYNPYIKVQEDNIYLIGDAATIIKSTTGGGIIPHLEAAEILVDCIKNSKDFSKELKRKKLWLHLFLRKFLDQFSDAEYNELIKTLKQSSAAEVMEKYTRDNVVVLLYHLILKNPKFIFLGLKHFPKMMKAV
;
A
#
# COMPACT_ATOMS: atom_id res chain seq x y z
N LEU A 1 -8.07 9.49 -0.10
CA LEU A 1 -7.17 9.42 1.06
C LEU A 1 -7.48 10.64 1.90
N GLY A 2 -8.09 10.44 3.06
CA GLY A 2 -8.70 11.51 3.83
C GLY A 2 -9.97 11.04 4.52
N SER A 3 -10.79 11.98 4.97
CA SER A 3 -12.01 11.72 5.75
C SER A 3 -12.99 10.70 5.15
N ILE A 4 -13.00 10.51 3.83
CA ILE A 4 -13.88 9.53 3.13
C ILE A 4 -13.44 8.06 3.32
N CYS A 5 -12.15 7.81 3.53
CA CYS A 5 -11.56 6.49 3.74
C CYS A 5 -10.36 6.62 4.68
N PRO A 6 -10.61 6.82 6.00
CA PRO A 6 -9.54 7.11 6.94
C PRO A 6 -8.46 6.04 6.93
N GLU A 7 -7.20 6.50 6.88
CA GLU A 7 -5.99 5.68 7.02
C GLU A 7 -5.74 4.65 5.89
N PHE A 8 -6.47 4.74 4.77
CA PHE A 8 -6.18 3.97 3.57
C PHE A 8 -6.82 4.63 2.33
N PHE A 9 -7.40 3.86 1.41
CA PHE A 9 -7.94 4.40 0.16
C PHE A 9 -9.17 3.64 -0.34
N LEU A 10 -9.86 4.32 -1.26
CA LEU A 10 -10.97 3.83 -2.08
C LEU A 10 -10.45 3.57 -3.50
N TRP A 11 -10.97 2.55 -4.16
CA TRP A 11 -10.68 2.26 -5.56
C TRP A 11 -11.96 1.93 -6.34
N VAL A 12 -11.89 2.19 -7.64
CA VAL A 12 -12.88 1.78 -8.64
C VAL A 12 -12.09 1.16 -9.79
N VAL A 13 -12.29 -0.12 -10.05
CA VAL A 13 -11.60 -0.87 -11.10
C VAL A 13 -12.64 -1.34 -12.12
N PRO A 14 -12.70 -0.75 -13.33
CA PRO A 14 -13.60 -1.22 -14.36
C PRO A 14 -13.17 -2.61 -14.84
N GLU A 15 -14.10 -3.56 -14.84
CA GLU A 15 -13.89 -4.89 -15.43
C GLU A 15 -14.29 -4.92 -16.90
N ASN A 16 -15.37 -4.21 -17.23
CA ASN A 16 -15.85 -4.01 -18.58
C ASN A 16 -16.72 -2.74 -18.64
N LYS A 17 -17.40 -2.50 -19.78
CA LYS A 17 -18.24 -1.31 -19.98
C LYS A 17 -19.42 -1.20 -19.01
N HIS A 18 -19.83 -2.30 -18.39
CA HIS A 18 -21.03 -2.39 -17.54
C HIS A 18 -20.74 -2.81 -16.10
N HIS A 19 -19.51 -3.25 -15.80
CA HIS A 19 -19.15 -3.78 -14.48
C HIS A 19 -17.86 -3.13 -13.96
N ALA A 20 -17.85 -2.81 -12.67
CA ALA A 20 -16.68 -2.32 -11.97
C ALA A 20 -16.61 -2.92 -10.56
N ARG A 21 -15.40 -3.22 -10.08
CA ARG A 21 -15.13 -3.51 -8.67
C ARG A 21 -14.88 -2.22 -7.93
N ILE A 22 -15.77 -1.91 -7.00
CA ILE A 22 -15.65 -0.75 -6.12
C ILE A 22 -15.32 -1.28 -4.73
N GLY A 23 -14.26 -0.76 -4.13
CA GLY A 23 -13.84 -1.20 -2.81
C GLY A 23 -13.14 -0.09 -2.05
N LEU A 24 -13.20 -0.21 -0.73
CA LEU A 24 -12.59 0.70 0.22
C LEU A 24 -11.91 -0.13 1.29
N ALA A 25 -10.75 0.32 1.74
CA ALA A 25 -10.19 -0.12 3.01
C ALA A 25 -10.06 1.06 3.96
N THR A 26 -10.17 0.76 5.25
CA THR A 26 -10.03 1.72 6.35
C THR A 26 -9.75 0.94 7.63
N LYS A 27 -9.11 1.58 8.61
CA LYS A 27 -8.97 1.03 9.97
C LYS A 27 -10.20 1.28 10.85
N GLN A 28 -11.20 2.02 10.34
CA GLN A 28 -12.46 2.29 11.03
C GLN A 28 -13.57 1.34 10.56
N MET A 29 -14.84 1.76 10.64
CA MET A 29 -16.01 0.93 10.27
C MET A 29 -16.21 0.89 8.75
N PRO A 30 -15.75 -0.14 8.02
CA PRO A 30 -15.68 -0.12 6.56
C PRO A 30 -17.05 0.03 5.90
N ASN A 31 -18.10 -0.60 6.44
CA ASN A 31 -19.45 -0.53 5.88
C ASN A 31 -20.04 0.89 5.89
N ILE A 32 -19.75 1.67 6.94
CA ILE A 32 -20.22 3.06 7.06
C ILE A 32 -19.50 3.94 6.03
N TYR A 33 -18.18 3.82 5.95
CA TYR A 33 -17.38 4.60 5.01
C TYR A 33 -17.63 4.20 3.56
N PHE A 34 -17.85 2.92 3.28
CA PHE A 34 -18.24 2.44 1.96
C PHE A 34 -19.57 3.07 1.52
N LYS A 35 -20.60 3.05 2.37
CA LYS A 35 -21.88 3.71 2.06
C LYS A 35 -21.70 5.20 1.74
N LYS A 36 -20.96 5.94 2.58
CA LYS A 36 -20.64 7.36 2.36
C LYS A 36 -19.87 7.59 1.05
N ALA A 37 -18.93 6.71 0.74
CA ALA A 37 -18.16 6.79 -0.51
C ALA A 37 -19.04 6.56 -1.74
N MET A 38 -19.98 5.61 -1.69
CA MET A 38 -20.94 5.35 -2.77
C MET A 38 -21.87 6.54 -3.00
N GLU A 39 -22.40 7.14 -1.92
CA GLU A 39 -23.21 8.36 -1.99
C GLU A 39 -22.42 9.52 -2.60
N MET A 40 -21.17 9.73 -2.16
CA MET A 40 -20.29 10.77 -2.70
C MET A 40 -19.99 10.59 -4.19
N LEU A 41 -19.83 9.35 -4.65
CA LEU A 41 -19.59 9.03 -6.05
C LEU A 41 -20.85 9.10 -6.93
N GLY A 42 -22.03 9.32 -6.34
CA GLY A 42 -23.30 9.30 -7.07
C GLY A 42 -23.76 7.90 -7.48
N TYR A 43 -23.23 6.86 -6.84
CA TYR A 43 -23.56 5.46 -7.13
C TYR A 43 -24.62 4.95 -6.15
N THR A 44 -25.87 5.40 -6.32
CA THR A 44 -26.98 5.08 -5.41
C THR A 44 -27.80 3.87 -5.88
N ASP A 45 -27.93 3.67 -7.19
CA ASP A 45 -28.74 2.60 -7.80
C ASP A 45 -27.86 1.68 -8.65
N LEU A 46 -27.04 0.86 -7.99
CA LEU A 46 -26.21 -0.15 -8.65
C LEU A 46 -26.80 -1.55 -8.46
N ASP A 47 -26.72 -2.37 -9.50
CA ASP A 47 -26.93 -3.81 -9.38
C ASP A 47 -25.70 -4.46 -8.73
N ILE A 48 -25.83 -4.86 -7.46
CA ILE A 48 -24.73 -5.45 -6.68
C ILE A 48 -24.70 -6.95 -6.97
N THR A 49 -23.81 -7.36 -7.88
CA THR A 49 -23.65 -8.77 -8.26
C THR A 49 -22.89 -9.59 -7.22
N ASP A 50 -22.02 -8.94 -6.42
CA ASP A 50 -21.21 -9.61 -5.41
C ASP A 50 -20.75 -8.63 -4.30
N ARG A 51 -20.54 -9.14 -3.09
CA ARG A 51 -20.01 -8.37 -1.96
C ARG A 51 -19.05 -9.22 -1.14
N GLN A 52 -17.82 -8.73 -1.03
CA GLN A 52 -16.75 -9.38 -0.27
C GLN A 52 -16.13 -8.41 0.74
N GLY A 53 -15.55 -8.98 1.80
CA GLY A 53 -14.80 -8.24 2.80
C GLY A 53 -13.73 -9.12 3.42
N GLY A 54 -12.64 -8.51 3.85
CA GLY A 54 -11.52 -9.21 4.45
C GLY A 54 -10.55 -8.25 5.13
N LEU A 55 -9.76 -8.79 6.05
CA LEU A 55 -8.68 -8.04 6.67
C LEU A 55 -7.50 -7.95 5.69
N ILE A 56 -6.91 -6.77 5.58
CA ILE A 56 -5.66 -6.55 4.87
C ILE A 56 -4.58 -6.38 5.92
N PRO A 57 -3.61 -7.31 6.06
CA PRO A 57 -2.53 -7.13 7.02
C PRO A 57 -1.66 -5.93 6.62
N CYS A 58 -0.97 -5.35 7.60
CA CYS A 58 0.19 -4.53 7.34
C CYS A 58 1.44 -5.36 7.63
N TYR A 59 2.51 -5.14 6.86
CA TYR A 59 3.75 -5.85 7.09
C TYR A 59 4.23 -5.69 8.53
N ASN A 60 4.46 -6.81 9.20
CA ASN A 60 4.95 -6.87 10.57
C ASN A 60 6.35 -7.51 10.56
N PRO A 61 7.42 -6.71 10.78
CA PRO A 61 8.79 -7.21 10.73
C PRO A 61 9.13 -8.20 11.85
N TYR A 62 8.31 -8.25 12.91
CA TYR A 62 8.51 -9.12 14.07
C TYR A 62 7.93 -10.53 13.88
N ILE A 63 7.22 -10.80 12.78
CA ILE A 63 6.74 -12.14 12.48
C ILE A 63 7.93 -13.07 12.19
N LYS A 64 8.03 -14.12 12.99
CA LYS A 64 8.92 -15.26 12.75
C LYS A 64 8.32 -16.07 11.61
N VAL A 65 8.92 -15.98 10.43
CA VAL A 65 8.41 -16.66 9.21
C VAL A 65 8.93 -18.08 9.06
N GLN A 66 9.89 -18.47 9.89
CA GLN A 66 10.42 -19.82 9.95
C GLN A 66 10.70 -20.20 11.40
N GLU A 67 10.23 -21.37 11.79
CA GLU A 67 10.57 -22.06 13.03
C GLU A 67 10.72 -23.54 12.72
N ASP A 68 11.94 -24.06 12.84
CA ASP A 68 12.28 -25.42 12.41
C ASP A 68 11.80 -25.72 10.99
N ASN A 69 10.84 -26.65 10.84
CA ASN A 69 10.23 -27.07 9.59
C ASN A 69 8.86 -26.40 9.32
N ILE A 70 8.51 -25.36 10.06
CA ILE A 70 7.29 -24.59 9.91
C ILE A 70 7.63 -23.26 9.20
N TYR A 71 6.89 -22.95 8.14
CA TYR A 71 7.09 -21.74 7.33
C TYR A 71 5.78 -20.97 7.18
N LEU A 72 5.83 -19.66 7.41
CA LEU A 72 4.73 -18.75 7.11
C LEU A 72 5.01 -18.00 5.82
N ILE A 73 4.02 -17.97 4.93
CA ILE A 73 4.01 -17.15 3.71
C ILE A 73 2.65 -16.46 3.55
N GLY A 74 2.52 -15.59 2.55
CA GLY A 74 1.26 -14.93 2.27
C GLY A 74 0.86 -13.91 3.34
N ASP A 75 -0.45 -13.73 3.49
CA ASP A 75 -1.03 -12.84 4.49
C ASP A 75 -0.73 -13.30 5.93
N ALA A 76 -0.57 -14.62 6.16
CA ALA A 76 -0.18 -15.16 7.47
C ALA A 76 1.21 -14.69 7.91
N ALA A 77 2.12 -14.46 6.96
CA ALA A 77 3.43 -13.87 7.20
C ALA A 77 3.45 -12.34 7.08
N THR A 78 2.30 -11.72 6.78
CA THR A 78 2.14 -10.27 6.52
C THR A 78 3.01 -9.75 5.36
N ILE A 79 3.35 -10.59 4.38
CA ILE A 79 4.29 -10.24 3.29
C ILE A 79 3.56 -9.38 2.25
N ILE A 80 3.33 -8.10 2.56
CA ILE A 80 2.47 -7.22 1.78
C ILE A 80 3.11 -5.85 1.57
N LYS A 81 2.81 -5.21 0.43
CA LYS A 81 3.15 -3.80 0.21
C LYS A 81 2.15 -2.93 0.97
N SER A 82 2.47 -2.55 2.21
CA SER A 82 1.59 -1.78 3.10
C SER A 82 1.06 -0.47 2.50
N THR A 83 1.76 0.15 1.53
CA THR A 83 1.28 1.35 0.83
C THR A 83 0.11 1.08 -0.11
N THR A 84 -0.03 -0.14 -0.62
CA THR A 84 -1.05 -0.52 -1.62
C THR A 84 -1.97 -1.64 -1.15
N GLY A 85 -1.70 -2.28 -0.01
CA GLY A 85 -2.39 -3.52 0.39
C GLY A 85 -2.19 -4.66 -0.61
N GLY A 86 -1.13 -4.62 -1.42
CA GLY A 86 -0.90 -5.58 -2.48
C GLY A 86 -0.01 -6.72 -2.01
N GLY A 87 -0.57 -7.93 -1.90
CA GLY A 87 0.14 -9.13 -1.46
C GLY A 87 0.50 -10.11 -2.59
N ILE A 88 -0.26 -10.15 -3.69
CA ILE A 88 -0.11 -11.17 -4.75
C ILE A 88 1.34 -11.36 -5.20
N ILE A 89 2.01 -10.29 -5.68
CA ILE A 89 3.38 -10.39 -6.18
C ILE A 89 4.38 -10.76 -5.06
N PRO A 90 4.43 -10.06 -3.90
CA PRO A 90 5.30 -10.46 -2.80
C PRO A 90 5.06 -11.90 -2.29
N HIS A 91 3.82 -12.39 -2.32
CA HIS A 91 3.48 -13.75 -1.90
C HIS A 91 4.06 -14.79 -2.85
N LEU A 92 3.96 -14.55 -4.16
CA LEU A 92 4.55 -15.41 -5.18
C LEU A 92 6.09 -15.40 -5.10
N GLU A 93 6.70 -14.23 -4.95
CA GLU A 93 8.15 -14.11 -4.74
C GLU A 93 8.60 -14.87 -3.48
N ALA A 94 7.85 -14.77 -2.37
CA ALA A 94 8.14 -15.50 -1.15
C ALA A 94 7.99 -17.02 -1.33
N ALA A 95 7.03 -17.48 -2.11
CA ALA A 95 6.84 -18.89 -2.42
C ALA A 95 8.02 -19.46 -3.23
N GLU A 96 8.50 -18.73 -4.24
CA GLU A 96 9.70 -19.12 -5.01
C GLU A 96 10.94 -19.22 -4.13
N ILE A 97 11.17 -18.23 -3.27
CA ILE A 97 12.27 -18.24 -2.31
C ILE A 97 12.15 -19.43 -1.35
N LEU A 98 10.94 -19.72 -0.85
CA LEU A 98 10.72 -20.84 0.06
C LEU A 98 11.05 -22.18 -0.61
N VAL A 99 10.65 -22.39 -1.87
CA VAL A 99 10.97 -23.60 -2.63
C VAL A 99 12.49 -23.78 -2.76
N ASP A 100 13.22 -22.70 -3.07
CA ASP A 100 14.69 -22.72 -3.12
C ASP A 100 15.30 -23.05 -1.75
N CYS A 101 14.78 -22.45 -0.68
CA CYS A 101 15.25 -22.69 0.68
C CYS A 101 15.07 -24.14 1.11
N ILE A 102 13.91 -24.74 0.82
CA ILE A 102 13.64 -26.15 1.13
C ILE A 102 14.58 -27.06 0.34
N LYS A 103 14.73 -26.83 -0.97
CA LYS A 103 15.59 -27.67 -1.83
C LYS A 103 17.06 -27.60 -1.44
N ASN A 104 17.53 -26.43 -1.04
CA ASN A 104 18.94 -26.16 -0.80
C ASN A 104 19.29 -26.02 0.69
N SER A 105 18.37 -26.38 1.59
CA SER A 105 18.53 -26.28 3.05
C SER A 105 18.99 -24.89 3.52
N LYS A 106 18.43 -23.83 2.93
CA LYS A 106 18.71 -22.43 3.31
C LYS A 106 17.72 -21.92 4.37
N ASP A 107 18.13 -20.87 5.07
CA ASP A 107 17.29 -20.16 6.04
C ASP A 107 16.35 -19.19 5.31
N PHE A 108 15.06 -19.50 5.31
CA PHE A 108 14.02 -18.71 4.65
C PHE A 108 13.89 -17.31 5.24
N SER A 109 14.11 -17.15 6.55
CA SER A 109 14.04 -15.84 7.20
C SER A 109 15.14 -14.90 6.71
N LYS A 110 16.31 -15.44 6.34
CA LYS A 110 17.45 -14.68 5.79
C LYS A 110 17.28 -14.36 4.30
N GLU A 111 16.76 -15.30 3.52
CA GLU A 111 16.59 -15.12 2.06
C GLU A 111 15.40 -14.21 1.71
N LEU A 112 14.39 -14.11 2.57
CA LEU A 112 13.23 -13.27 2.33
C LEU A 112 13.62 -11.77 2.26
N LYS A 113 13.29 -11.11 1.15
CA LYS A 113 13.64 -9.70 0.85
C LYS A 113 12.80 -8.68 1.65
N ARG A 114 12.92 -8.70 2.98
CA ARG A 114 12.15 -7.90 3.95
C ARG A 114 12.37 -6.38 3.88
N LYS A 115 13.52 -5.92 3.38
CA LYS A 115 13.88 -4.48 3.33
C LYS A 115 12.87 -3.65 2.53
N LYS A 116 12.39 -4.17 1.40
CA LYS A 116 11.38 -3.49 0.57
C LYS A 116 10.05 -3.35 1.31
N LEU A 117 9.62 -4.41 2.01
CA LEU A 117 8.37 -4.41 2.77
C LEU A 117 8.42 -3.44 3.94
N TRP A 118 9.56 -3.35 4.63
CA TRP A 118 9.79 -2.37 5.68
C TRP A 118 9.66 -0.93 5.16
N LEU A 119 10.22 -0.63 3.98
CA LEU A 119 10.08 0.68 3.35
C LEU A 119 8.61 1.01 3.03
N HIS A 120 7.84 0.04 2.53
CA HIS A 120 6.40 0.25 2.31
C HIS A 120 5.64 0.46 3.62
N LEU A 121 5.97 -0.26 4.69
CA LEU A 121 5.37 -0.03 6.01
C LEU A 121 5.66 1.39 6.51
N PHE A 122 6.91 1.81 6.43
CA PHE A 122 7.36 3.14 6.80
C PHE A 122 6.61 4.23 6.03
N LEU A 123 6.53 4.11 4.70
CA LEU A 123 5.79 5.07 3.89
C LEU A 123 4.28 5.08 4.18
N ARG A 124 3.69 3.92 4.47
CA ARG A 124 2.27 3.86 4.86
C ARG A 124 2.05 4.64 6.15
N LYS A 125 2.89 4.43 7.18
CA LYS A 125 2.84 5.19 8.43
C LYS A 125 3.04 6.69 8.22
N PHE A 126 3.94 7.08 7.32
CA PHE A 126 4.14 8.49 6.95
C PHE A 126 2.89 9.10 6.32
N LEU A 127 2.29 8.43 5.33
CA LEU A 127 1.08 8.91 4.66
C LEU A 127 -0.14 8.92 5.60
N ASP A 128 -0.23 8.03 6.58
CA ASP A 128 -1.31 8.02 7.58
C ASP A 128 -1.40 9.32 8.40
N GLN A 129 -0.34 10.14 8.42
CA GLN A 129 -0.29 11.40 9.16
C GLN A 129 -0.86 12.60 8.41
N PHE A 130 -1.21 12.43 7.13
CA PHE A 130 -1.63 13.52 6.27
C PHE A 130 -3.09 13.87 6.52
N SER A 131 -3.36 15.16 6.68
CA SER A 131 -4.70 15.72 6.60
C SER A 131 -5.23 15.73 5.16
N ASP A 132 -6.53 15.93 4.99
CA ASP A 132 -7.17 16.04 3.66
C ASP A 132 -6.51 17.17 2.83
N ALA A 133 -6.14 18.28 3.47
CA ALA A 133 -5.45 19.39 2.80
C ALA A 133 -4.06 18.98 2.28
N GLU A 134 -3.30 18.23 3.07
CA GLU A 134 -1.96 17.75 2.70
C GLU A 134 -2.04 16.67 1.62
N TYR A 135 -3.03 15.79 1.66
CA TYR A 135 -3.31 14.85 0.56
C TYR A 135 -3.66 15.59 -0.73
N ASN A 136 -4.49 16.64 -0.66
CA ASN A 136 -4.84 17.45 -1.82
C ASN A 136 -3.62 18.16 -2.41
N GLU A 137 -2.75 18.72 -1.56
CA GLU A 137 -1.49 19.33 -2.01
C GLU A 137 -0.54 18.30 -2.64
N LEU A 138 -0.40 17.12 -2.04
CA LEU A 138 0.40 16.02 -2.58
C LEU A 138 -0.10 15.61 -3.96
N ILE A 139 -1.40 15.36 -4.12
CA ILE A 139 -2.01 14.97 -5.40
C ILE A 139 -1.84 16.08 -6.43
N LYS A 140 -2.07 17.34 -6.05
CA LYS A 140 -1.87 18.50 -6.94
C LYS A 140 -0.43 18.56 -7.44
N THR A 141 0.54 18.30 -6.57
CA THR A 141 1.97 18.29 -6.91
C THR A 141 2.32 17.12 -7.83
N LEU A 142 1.82 15.92 -7.55
CA LEU A 142 2.04 14.73 -8.37
C LEU A 142 1.40 14.83 -9.77
N LYS A 143 0.34 15.62 -9.92
CA LYS A 143 -0.32 15.87 -11.21
C LYS A 143 0.42 16.89 -12.10
N GLN A 144 1.44 17.57 -11.59
CA GLN A 144 2.27 18.43 -12.43
C GLN A 144 3.02 17.56 -13.45
N SER A 145 3.11 18.01 -14.70
CA SER A 145 3.65 17.21 -15.81
C SER A 145 5.00 16.55 -15.49
N SER A 146 5.92 17.29 -14.87
CA SER A 146 7.24 16.79 -14.48
C SER A 146 7.21 15.65 -13.45
N ALA A 147 6.23 15.62 -12.55
CA ALA A 147 6.06 14.56 -11.57
C ALA A 147 5.23 13.40 -12.14
N ALA A 148 4.24 13.69 -12.99
CA ALA A 148 3.43 12.69 -13.68
C ALA A 148 4.30 11.79 -14.58
N GLU A 149 5.21 12.38 -15.37
CA GLU A 149 6.17 11.63 -16.19
C GLU A 149 7.02 10.65 -15.36
N VAL A 150 7.41 11.05 -14.14
CA VAL A 150 8.16 10.19 -13.22
C VAL A 150 7.29 9.04 -12.70
N MET A 151 6.03 9.32 -12.34
CA MET A 151 5.07 8.32 -11.88
C MET A 151 4.71 7.29 -12.96
N GLU A 152 4.71 7.71 -14.23
CA GLU A 152 4.48 6.84 -15.39
C GLU A 152 5.70 5.95 -15.68
N LYS A 153 6.92 6.52 -15.57
CA LYS A 153 8.17 5.82 -15.88
C LYS A 153 8.63 4.88 -14.78
N TYR A 154 8.45 5.22 -13.51
CA TYR A 154 9.01 4.48 -12.38
C TYR A 154 7.92 3.86 -11.51
N THR A 155 7.98 2.54 -11.35
CA THR A 155 7.01 1.79 -10.55
C THR A 155 7.16 2.02 -9.05
N ARG A 156 6.03 1.98 -8.33
CA ARG A 156 5.98 1.93 -6.86
C ARG A 156 6.62 0.66 -6.28
N ASP A 157 6.95 -0.34 -7.10
CA ASP A 157 7.76 -1.47 -6.66
C ASP A 157 9.22 -1.12 -6.40
N ASN A 158 9.72 -0.05 -7.02
CA ASN A 158 11.03 0.52 -6.74
C ASN A 158 10.87 1.93 -6.17
N VAL A 159 10.29 1.96 -4.96
CA VAL A 159 9.98 3.18 -4.21
C VAL A 159 11.18 4.13 -4.10
N VAL A 160 12.38 3.63 -3.83
CA VAL A 160 13.58 4.47 -3.64
C VAL A 160 13.90 5.21 -4.94
N VAL A 161 13.92 4.52 -6.07
CA VAL A 161 14.17 5.12 -7.38
C VAL A 161 13.06 6.09 -7.75
N LEU A 162 11.80 5.75 -7.46
CA LEU A 162 10.66 6.64 -7.68
C LEU A 162 10.81 7.96 -6.90
N LEU A 163 11.05 7.87 -5.58
CA LEU A 163 11.20 9.04 -4.71
C LEU A 163 12.40 9.90 -5.11
N TYR A 164 13.53 9.29 -5.47
CA TYR A 164 14.71 10.01 -5.95
C TYR A 164 14.38 10.87 -7.17
N HIS A 165 13.74 10.29 -8.19
CA HIS A 165 13.39 11.02 -9.41
C HIS A 165 12.30 12.08 -9.15
N LEU A 166 11.35 11.81 -8.25
CA LEU A 166 10.34 12.80 -7.85
C LEU A 166 10.99 14.02 -7.20
N ILE A 167 11.90 13.81 -6.26
CA ILE A 167 12.63 14.88 -5.57
C ILE A 167 13.48 15.71 -6.55
N LEU A 168 14.17 15.05 -7.49
CA LEU A 168 14.95 15.75 -8.52
C LEU A 168 14.08 16.64 -9.41
N LYS A 169 12.88 16.17 -9.78
CA LYS A 169 11.95 16.95 -10.61
C LYS A 169 11.22 18.03 -9.84
N ASN A 170 10.99 17.82 -8.55
CA ASN A 170 10.29 18.77 -7.70
C ASN A 170 10.80 18.73 -6.25
N PRO A 171 11.70 19.66 -5.86
CA PRO A 171 12.24 19.73 -4.51
C PRO A 171 11.19 19.94 -3.40
N LYS A 172 9.94 20.32 -3.74
CA LYS A 172 8.84 20.41 -2.76
C LYS A 172 8.58 19.11 -1.99
N PHE A 173 8.86 17.96 -2.62
CA PHE A 173 8.74 16.66 -1.93
C PHE A 173 9.68 16.53 -0.72
N ILE A 174 10.82 17.24 -0.71
CA ILE A 174 11.74 17.27 0.44
C ILE A 174 11.07 17.98 1.62
N PHE A 175 10.49 19.16 1.38
CA PHE A 175 9.84 19.95 2.44
C PHE A 175 8.63 19.22 3.02
N LEU A 176 7.86 18.53 2.18
CA LEU A 176 6.77 17.66 2.62
C LEU A 176 7.30 16.52 3.51
N GLY A 177 8.42 15.88 3.13
CA GLY A 177 9.09 14.87 3.95
C GLY A 177 9.53 15.41 5.31
N LEU A 178 10.23 16.55 5.33
CA LEU A 178 10.77 17.16 6.55
C LEU A 178 9.66 17.57 7.54
N LYS A 179 8.52 18.07 7.04
CA LYS A 179 7.38 18.50 7.87
C LYS A 179 6.84 17.37 8.74
N HIS A 180 6.78 16.14 8.21
CA HIS A 180 6.19 14.98 8.90
C HIS A 180 7.24 14.05 9.54
N PHE A 181 8.52 14.26 9.25
CA PHE A 181 9.61 13.43 9.80
C PHE A 181 9.61 13.30 11.34
N PRO A 182 9.42 14.37 12.13
CA PRO A 182 9.44 14.26 13.60
C PRO A 182 8.26 13.45 14.17
N LYS A 183 7.08 13.55 13.55
CA LYS A 183 5.89 12.78 13.97
C LYS A 183 6.07 11.31 13.65
N MET A 184 6.68 11.00 12.51
CA MET A 184 6.97 9.64 12.07
C MET A 184 8.03 8.94 12.93
N MET A 185 9.10 9.62 13.35
CA MET A 185 10.11 9.05 14.26
C MET A 185 9.54 8.67 15.65
N LYS A 186 8.39 9.22 16.04
CA LYS A 186 7.69 8.84 17.28
C LYS A 186 6.75 7.64 17.10
N ALA A 187 6.47 7.23 15.86
CA ALA A 187 5.47 6.21 15.51
C ALA A 187 6.10 4.91 14.95
N VAL A 188 7.42 4.88 14.81
CA VAL A 188 8.20 3.73 14.31
C VAL A 188 8.92 3.06 15.46
#